data_AF-A0A951XHM8-F1
#
_entry.id   AF-A0A951XHM8-F1
#
_cell.length_a   1.000
_cell.length_b   1.000
_cell.length_c   1.000
_cell.angle_alpha   90.00
_cell.angle_beta   90.00
_cell.angle_gamma   90.00
#
_symmetry.space_group_name_H-M   'P 1'
#
loop_
_entity.id
_entity.type
_entity.pdbx_description
1 polymer ?
#
loop_
_entity_poly.entity_id
_entity_poly.type
_entity_poly.pdbx_seq_one_letter_code
_entity_poly.pdbx_strand_id
1 'polypeptide(L)' 'MKKYDPTDEECRDFGFIPWPRANPKKLAKFDPKTKRCTMNCGQAAGDPRSKKECIFQCGDCEVLTPNG' A
#
# COMPACT_ATOMS: atom_id res chain seq x y z
N MET A 1 -1.68 -26.81 -3.39
CA MET A 1 -1.29 -25.46 -2.93
C MET A 1 -2.37 -24.94 -1.99
N LYS A 2 -2.06 -24.71 -0.72
CA LYS A 2 -3.01 -24.15 0.25
C LYS A 2 -3.34 -22.72 -0.20
N LYS A 3 -4.62 -22.36 -0.28
CA LYS A 3 -5.04 -21.00 -0.62
C LYS A 3 -4.79 -20.11 0.60
N TYR A 4 -4.18 -18.97 0.38
CA TYR A 4 -3.85 -18.00 1.44
C TYR A 4 -5.15 -17.37 1.97
N ASP A 5 -5.37 -17.48 3.28
CA ASP A 5 -6.42 -16.77 3.99
C ASP A 5 -5.79 -15.56 4.71
N PRO A 6 -6.10 -14.32 4.27
CA PRO A 6 -5.55 -13.10 4.87
C PRO A 6 -6.03 -12.83 6.30
N THR A 7 -6.94 -13.65 6.84
CA THR A 7 -7.44 -13.54 8.22
C THR A 7 -6.80 -14.51 9.19
N ASP A 8 -5.90 -15.37 8.69
CA ASP A 8 -5.21 -16.37 9.52
C ASP A 8 -4.26 -15.68 10.52
N GLU A 9 -4.59 -15.79 11.82
CA GLU A 9 -3.83 -15.20 12.91
C GLU A 9 -2.39 -15.76 12.99
N GLU A 10 -2.12 -16.95 12.45
CA GLU A 10 -0.76 -17.54 12.41
C GLU A 10 0.24 -16.76 11.54
N CYS A 11 -0.22 -15.92 10.60
CA CYS A 11 0.67 -15.09 9.79
C CYS A 11 1.25 -13.88 10.55
N ARG A 12 0.72 -13.55 11.73
CA ARG A 12 1.07 -12.32 12.46
C ARG A 12 2.37 -12.43 13.25
N ASP A 13 2.80 -13.64 13.62
CA ASP A 13 3.93 -13.88 14.52
C ASP A 13 5.26 -14.20 13.83
N PHE A 14 5.24 -14.65 12.56
CA PHE A 14 6.47 -15.06 11.84
C PHE A 14 6.65 -14.31 10.53
N GLY A 15 7.18 -13.09 10.60
CA GLY A 15 8.11 -12.51 9.61
C GLY A 15 7.69 -12.40 8.13
N PHE A 16 6.50 -12.85 7.75
CA PHE A 16 5.93 -12.56 6.45
C PHE A 16 5.40 -11.15 6.56
N ILE A 17 6.03 -10.21 5.84
CA ILE A 17 5.37 -8.94 5.56
C ILE A 17 4.47 -9.26 4.36
N PRO A 18 3.19 -9.64 4.53
CA PRO A 18 2.30 -9.65 3.39
C PRO A 18 2.32 -8.23 2.86
N TRP A 19 2.74 -8.05 1.61
CA TRP A 19 2.58 -6.78 0.91
C TRP A 19 1.15 -6.81 0.37
N PRO A 20 0.11 -6.40 1.15
CA PRO A 20 -1.27 -6.52 0.69
C PRO A 20 -1.40 -5.78 -0.63
N ARG A 21 -2.08 -6.39 -1.60
CA ARG A 21 -2.26 -5.77 -2.91
C ARG A 21 -3.49 -4.87 -2.89
N ALA A 22 -3.36 -3.70 -3.49
CA ALA A 22 -4.47 -2.79 -3.64
C ALA A 22 -5.51 -3.39 -4.60
N ASN A 23 -6.77 -3.00 -4.44
CA ASN A 23 -7.77 -3.28 -5.45
C ASN A 23 -7.30 -2.65 -6.80
N PRO A 24 -7.10 -3.45 -7.86
CA PRO A 24 -6.49 -2.96 -9.09
C PRO A 24 -7.32 -1.87 -9.79
N LYS A 25 -8.66 -1.93 -9.69
CA LYS A 25 -9.55 -0.92 -10.27
C LYS A 25 -9.45 0.43 -9.54
N LYS A 26 -9.31 0.40 -8.20
CA LYS A 26 -9.12 1.62 -7.41
C LYS A 26 -7.72 2.21 -7.64
N LEU A 27 -6.70 1.35 -7.70
CA LEU A 27 -5.32 1.76 -7.97
C LEU A 27 -5.17 2.38 -9.38
N ALA A 28 -5.86 1.85 -10.39
CA ALA A 28 -5.85 2.41 -11.73
C ALA A 28 -6.36 3.86 -11.75
N LYS A 29 -7.43 4.14 -11.00
CA LYS A 29 -8.06 5.47 -10.89
C LYS A 29 -7.31 6.45 -9.97
N PHE A 30 -6.46 5.95 -9.08
CA PHE A 30 -5.73 6.78 -8.14
C PHE A 30 -4.70 7.66 -8.86
N ASP A 31 -4.64 8.95 -8.53
CA ASP A 31 -3.57 9.85 -8.94
C ASP A 31 -2.62 10.08 -7.74
N PRO A 32 -1.36 9.60 -7.80
CA PRO A 32 -0.41 9.79 -6.70
C PRO A 32 -0.10 11.27 -6.41
N LYS A 33 -0.39 12.20 -7.32
CA LYS A 33 -0.22 13.64 -7.08
C LYS A 33 -1.26 14.22 -6.12
N THR A 34 -2.37 13.53 -5.85
CA THR A 34 -3.36 13.98 -4.87
C THR A 34 -2.96 13.64 -3.43
N LYS A 35 -1.79 13.01 -3.23
CA LYS A 35 -1.22 12.70 -1.93
C LYS A 35 0.21 13.23 -1.83
N ARG A 36 0.58 13.77 -0.68
CA ARG A 36 1.95 14.10 -0.33
C ARG A 36 2.45 13.10 0.70
N CYS A 37 3.54 12.41 0.38
CA CYS A 37 4.16 11.51 1.33
C CYS A 37 5.01 12.30 2.34
N THR A 38 4.74 12.09 3.62
CA THR A 38 5.44 12.72 4.76
C THR A 38 6.42 11.78 5.44
N MET A 39 6.23 10.45 5.29
CA MET A 39 6.93 9.41 6.05
C MET A 39 7.76 8.44 5.19
N ASN A 40 8.14 8.84 3.97
CA ASN A 40 8.93 8.03 3.02
C ASN A 40 8.26 6.71 2.58
N CYS A 41 7.28 6.84 1.71
CA CYS A 41 6.45 5.79 1.13
C CYS A 41 7.19 5.02 0.02
N GLY A 42 8.52 5.00 0.09
CA GLY A 42 9.39 4.25 -0.80
C GLY A 42 9.17 2.75 -0.62
N GLN A 43 9.45 2.00 -1.70
CA GLN A 43 9.44 0.55 -1.64
C GLN A 43 10.59 0.07 -0.76
N ALA A 44 10.30 -0.81 0.20
CA ALA A 44 11.35 -1.56 0.88
C ALA A 44 12.04 -2.52 -0.11
N ALA A 45 13.24 -2.99 0.25
CA ALA A 45 13.91 -4.03 -0.53
C ALA A 45 13.01 -5.27 -0.62
N GLY A 46 12.71 -5.72 -1.84
CA GLY A 46 11.84 -6.87 -2.09
C GLY A 46 10.33 -6.58 -2.07
N ASP A 47 9.90 -5.32 -1.90
CA ASP A 47 8.49 -4.93 -2.02
C ASP A 47 8.03 -4.99 -3.50
N PRO A 48 7.13 -5.91 -3.87
CA PRO A 48 6.68 -6.07 -5.25
C PRO A 48 5.61 -5.03 -5.65
N ARG A 49 5.20 -4.12 -4.77
CA ARG A 49 4.21 -3.08 -5.07
C ARG A 49 4.87 -1.95 -5.83
N SER A 50 4.16 -1.33 -6.76
CA SER A 50 4.68 -0.10 -7.37
C SER A 50 4.69 1.04 -6.34
N LYS A 51 5.58 2.05 -6.51
CA LYS A 51 5.53 3.29 -5.70
C LYS A 51 4.13 3.91 -5.63
N LYS A 52 3.37 3.87 -6.74
CA LYS A 52 1.98 4.35 -6.79
C LYS A 52 1.08 3.60 -5.81
N GLU A 53 1.25 2.28 -5.71
CA GLU A 53 0.49 1.44 -4.81
C GLU A 53 0.90 1.60 -3.35
N CYS A 54 2.20 1.81 -3.07
CA CYS A 54 2.67 2.16 -1.73
C CYS A 54 2.01 3.46 -1.24
N ILE A 55 1.98 4.51 -2.08
CA ILE A 55 1.32 5.79 -1.74
C ILE A 55 -0.20 5.62 -1.61
N PHE A 56 -0.83 4.80 -2.47
CA PHE A 56 -2.27 4.54 -2.40
C PHE A 56 -2.67 3.98 -1.03
N GLN A 57 -1.92 2.99 -0.54
CA GLN A 57 -2.20 2.29 0.73
C GLN A 57 -1.66 3.00 1.97
N CYS A 58 -0.72 3.93 1.82
CA CYS A 58 -0.17 4.67 2.94
C CYS A 58 -1.25 5.55 3.60
N GLY A 59 -1.55 5.26 4.86
CA GLY A 59 -2.48 6.02 5.70
C GLY A 59 -1.89 7.35 6.19
N ASP A 60 -0.57 7.45 6.27
CA ASP A 60 0.15 8.64 6.75
C ASP A 60 0.37 9.69 5.66
N CYS A 61 0.10 9.36 4.39
CA CYS A 61 0.14 10.33 3.30
C CYS A 61 -0.96 11.37 3.45
N GLU A 62 -0.59 12.63 3.48
CA GLU A 62 -1.52 13.75 3.49
C GLU A 62 -2.26 13.84 2.15
N VAL A 63 -3.58 13.99 2.19
CA VAL A 63 -4.37 14.29 1.00
C VAL A 63 -4.16 15.75 0.64
N LEU A 64 -3.67 16.00 -0.57
CA LEU A 64 -3.58 17.36 -1.09
C LEU A 64 -4.97 17.77 -1.55
N THR A 65 -5.65 18.58 -0.76
CA THR A 65 -6.80 19.34 -1.25
C THR A 65 -6.29 20.42 -2.20
N PRO A 66 -6.91 20.64 -3.37
CA PRO A 66 -6.64 21.85 -4.13
C PRO A 66 -6.99 23.02 -3.21
N ASN A 67 -5.99 23.82 -2.85
CA ASN A 67 -6.22 25.03 -2.07
C ASN A 67 -7.27 25.87 -2.82
N GLY A 68 -8.37 26.18 -2.15
CA GLY A 68 -9.23 27.31 -2.51
C GLY A 68 -8.51 28.61 -2.23
#